data_AF-A0A1C2GPM3-F1
#
_entry.id   AF-A0A1C2GPM3-F1
#
_cell.length_a   1.000
_cell.length_b   1.000
_cell.length_c   1.000
_cell.angle_alpha   90.00
_cell.angle_beta   90.00
_cell.angle_gamma   90.00
#
_symmetry.space_group_name_H-M   'P 1'
#
loop_
_entity.id
_entity.type
_entity.pdbx_description
1 polymer ?
#
loop_
_entity_poly.entity_id
_entity_poly.type
_entity_poly.pdbx_seq_one_letter_code
_entity_poly.pdbx_strand_id
1 'polypeptide(L)'
;MLTDRYLKLFQKALGGLDLTTFKQKGLELKAGVWLNSVALKIQKSSWRNDDDIPFQSAIFFSVWLNDETLSKNKLYYNIHALKLRELNAYKLKSRDFADEFRKQFKQFEDQWPNVSTAFGPLTLMEGWVSIDGSNLENQIQNLAQHLLNIDFIIDGLLERAKK
;
A
#
# COMPACT_ATOMS: atom_id res chain seq x y z
N MET A 1 18.95 15.17 8.04
CA MET A 1 18.11 14.57 9.10
C MET A 1 17.85 13.09 8.79
N LEU A 2 17.41 12.27 9.76
CA LEU A 2 17.05 10.85 9.55
C LEU A 2 16.08 10.69 8.36
N THR A 3 15.09 11.59 8.27
CA THR A 3 14.13 11.68 7.18
C THR A 3 14.78 11.80 5.80
N ASP A 4 15.79 12.68 5.62
CA ASP A 4 16.44 12.87 4.31
C ASP A 4 17.20 11.63 3.85
N ARG A 5 17.86 10.94 4.80
CA ARG A 5 18.59 9.70 4.52
C ARG A 5 17.63 8.61 4.03
N TYR A 6 16.53 8.39 4.75
CA TYR A 6 15.58 7.36 4.37
C TYR A 6 14.78 7.75 3.12
N LEU A 7 14.47 9.03 2.91
CA LEU A 7 13.82 9.47 1.68
C LEU A 7 14.68 9.14 0.45
N LYS A 8 15.99 9.41 0.49
CA LYS A 8 16.91 9.01 -0.59
C LYS A 8 16.94 7.51 -0.80
N LEU A 9 16.88 6.73 0.28
CA LEU A 9 16.84 5.27 0.21
C LEU A 9 15.55 4.79 -0.47
N PHE A 10 14.39 5.34 -0.12
CA PHE A 10 13.11 5.01 -0.75
C PHE A 10 13.05 5.44 -2.22
N GLN A 11 13.63 6.60 -2.57
CA GLN A 11 13.77 7.03 -3.95
C GLN A 11 14.67 6.10 -4.76
N LYS A 12 15.77 5.61 -4.15
CA LYS A 12 16.65 4.61 -4.77
C LYS A 12 15.94 3.27 -4.95
N ALA A 13 15.20 2.81 -3.93
CA ALA A 13 14.38 1.61 -4.01
C ALA A 13 13.37 1.69 -5.16
N LEU A 14 12.66 2.82 -5.28
CA LEU A 14 11.75 3.10 -6.40
C LEU A 14 12.47 3.04 -7.75
N GLY A 15 13.68 3.58 -7.86
CA GLY A 15 14.49 3.55 -9.09
C GLY A 15 14.94 2.15 -9.52
N GLY A 16 14.95 1.17 -8.61
CA GLY A 16 15.29 -0.23 -8.92
C GLY A 16 14.09 -1.13 -9.23
N LEU A 17 12.86 -0.61 -9.16
CA LEU A 17 11.66 -1.38 -9.54
C LEU A 17 11.50 -1.47 -11.06
N ASP A 18 10.95 -2.59 -11.55
CA ASP A 18 10.46 -2.67 -12.93
C ASP A 18 9.18 -1.86 -13.09
N LEU A 19 9.33 -0.55 -13.32
CA LEU A 19 8.23 0.39 -13.49
C LEU A 19 7.34 0.04 -14.71
N THR A 20 7.84 -0.77 -15.66
CA THR A 20 7.05 -1.20 -16.82
C THR A 20 5.90 -2.10 -16.39
N THR A 21 6.18 -3.11 -15.56
CA THR A 21 5.16 -4.02 -15.03
C THR A 21 4.10 -3.27 -14.22
N PHE A 22 4.51 -2.34 -13.35
CA PHE A 22 3.56 -1.52 -12.59
C PHE A 22 2.70 -0.65 -13.51
N LYS A 23 3.30 0.01 -14.50
CA LYS A 23 2.58 0.85 -15.47
C LYS A 23 1.58 0.05 -16.30
N GLN A 24 1.94 -1.16 -16.75
CA GLN A 24 1.03 -2.05 -17.49
C GLN A 24 -0.21 -2.43 -16.65
N LYS A 25 -0.05 -2.53 -15.33
CA LYS A 25 -1.16 -2.77 -14.39
C LYS A 25 -1.87 -1.50 -13.92
N GLY A 26 -1.51 -0.33 -14.47
CA GLY A 26 -2.10 0.97 -14.13
C GLY A 26 -1.71 1.49 -12.75
N LEU A 27 -0.61 1.00 -12.16
CA LEU A 27 -0.14 1.41 -10.84
C LEU A 27 0.83 2.59 -10.95
N GLU A 28 0.52 3.64 -10.21
CA GLU A 28 1.38 4.80 -9.99
C GLU A 28 2.14 4.62 -8.67
N LEU A 29 3.41 5.04 -8.64
CA LEU A 29 4.28 4.92 -7.47
C LEU A 29 4.88 6.27 -7.09
N LYS A 30 5.03 6.51 -5.79
CA LYS A 30 5.71 7.72 -5.28
C LYS A 30 6.44 7.45 -3.97
N ALA A 31 7.71 7.81 -3.93
CA ALA A 31 8.48 7.94 -2.69
C ALA A 31 8.36 9.38 -2.15
N GLY A 32 8.16 9.55 -0.85
CA GLY A 32 7.90 10.87 -0.25
C GLY A 32 7.72 10.82 1.26
N VAL A 33 7.31 11.94 1.84
CA VAL A 33 7.04 12.08 3.28
C VAL A 33 5.54 12.32 3.49
N TRP A 34 4.92 11.51 4.35
CA TRP A 34 3.53 11.64 4.78
C TRP A 34 3.47 11.44 6.29
N LEU A 35 2.78 12.33 7.02
CA LEU A 35 2.57 12.20 8.47
C LEU A 35 3.87 11.87 9.23
N ASN A 36 4.94 12.64 8.97
CA ASN A 36 6.29 12.43 9.53
C ASN A 36 6.92 11.05 9.25
N SER A 37 6.41 10.33 8.26
CA SER A 37 6.90 9.02 7.84
C SER A 37 7.43 9.11 6.41
N VAL A 38 8.58 8.50 6.16
CA VAL A 38 9.05 8.26 4.79
C VAL A 38 8.30 7.04 4.26
N ALA A 39 7.71 7.16 3.07
CA ALA A 39 6.96 6.06 2.48
C ALA A 39 7.21 5.92 0.98
N LEU A 40 7.00 4.70 0.50
CA LEU A 40 6.71 4.37 -0.89
C LEU A 40 5.22 4.06 -0.96
N LYS A 41 4.46 4.86 -1.70
CA LYS A 41 3.02 4.64 -1.91
C LYS A 41 2.74 4.18 -3.33
N ILE A 42 1.75 3.31 -3.48
CA ILE A 42 1.32 2.71 -4.74
C ILE A 42 -0.21 2.77 -4.84
N GLN A 43 -0.74 3.23 -5.97
CA GLN A 43 -2.18 3.42 -6.18
C GLN A 43 -2.51 3.32 -7.68
N LYS A 44 -3.69 2.79 -8.04
CA LYS A 44 -4.24 2.94 -9.40
C LYS A 44 -5.13 4.18 -9.50
N SER A 45 -5.23 4.76 -10.69
CA SER A 45 -6.21 5.84 -10.94
C SER A 45 -7.65 5.37 -10.67
N SER A 46 -8.00 4.13 -11.04
CA SER A 46 -9.32 3.53 -10.78
C SER A 46 -9.67 3.36 -9.30
N TRP A 47 -8.67 3.48 -8.41
CA TRP A 47 -8.82 3.35 -6.97
C TRP A 47 -9.08 4.67 -6.27
N ARG A 48 -9.25 5.78 -7.00
CA ARG A 48 -9.54 7.14 -6.51
C ARG A 48 -10.54 7.84 -7.44
N ASN A 49 -11.07 8.98 -7.03
CA ASN A 49 -11.75 9.88 -7.97
C ASN A 49 -10.72 10.64 -8.82
N ASP A 50 -11.15 11.18 -9.97
CA ASP A 50 -10.26 11.91 -10.87
C ASP A 50 -9.72 13.22 -10.26
N ASP A 51 -10.48 13.84 -9.36
CA ASP A 51 -10.15 15.09 -8.66
C ASP A 51 -9.43 14.87 -7.31
N ASP A 52 -9.24 13.62 -6.89
CA ASP A 52 -8.53 13.29 -5.66
C ASP A 52 -7.02 13.58 -5.78
N ILE A 53 -6.45 14.07 -4.68
CA ILE A 53 -4.99 14.18 -4.57
C ILE A 53 -4.40 12.77 -4.43
N PRO A 54 -3.49 12.34 -5.34
CA PRO A 54 -2.88 11.02 -5.30
C PRO A 54 -2.32 10.65 -3.92
N PHE A 55 -2.57 9.40 -3.50
CA PHE A 55 -2.05 8.81 -2.27
C PHE A 55 -2.50 9.46 -0.95
N GLN A 56 -3.56 10.28 -0.97
CA GLN A 56 -4.16 10.89 0.23
C GLN A 56 -5.56 10.38 0.56
N SER A 57 -6.27 9.83 -0.42
CA SER A 57 -7.63 9.32 -0.28
C SER A 57 -7.80 7.99 -1.00
N ALA A 58 -8.97 7.37 -0.77
CA ALA A 58 -9.38 6.12 -1.39
C ALA A 58 -8.43 4.95 -1.08
N ILE A 59 -8.06 4.13 -2.07
CA ILE A 59 -7.28 2.92 -1.84
C ILE A 59 -5.83 3.14 -2.27
N PHE A 60 -4.88 2.81 -1.39
CA PHE A 60 -3.46 2.82 -1.70
C PHE A 60 -2.69 1.85 -0.82
N PHE A 61 -1.63 1.29 -1.37
CA PHE A 61 -0.62 0.53 -0.64
C PHE A 61 0.50 1.46 -0.19
N SER A 62 1.06 1.20 0.99
CA SER A 62 2.23 1.92 1.50
C SER A 62 3.24 0.94 2.07
N VAL A 63 4.52 1.18 1.79
CA VAL A 63 5.66 0.71 2.62
C VAL A 63 6.21 1.94 3.31
N TRP A 64 6.45 1.91 4.62
CA TRP A 64 6.79 3.12 5.36
C TRP A 64 7.61 2.87 6.62
N LEU A 65 8.30 3.93 7.04
CA LEU A 65 9.00 4.02 8.31
C LEU A 65 9.01 5.46 8.84
N ASN A 66 9.15 5.57 10.14
CA ASN A 66 9.38 6.79 10.92
C ASN A 66 10.27 6.47 12.14
N ASP A 67 10.58 7.48 12.95
CA ASP A 67 11.45 7.32 14.12
C ASP A 67 10.95 6.22 15.09
N GLU A 68 9.64 6.09 15.28
CA GLU A 68 9.06 5.05 16.13
C GLU A 68 9.31 3.65 15.55
N THR A 69 9.03 3.43 14.27
CA THR A 69 9.24 2.13 13.62
C THR A 69 10.73 1.76 13.54
N LEU A 70 11.60 2.75 13.38
CA LEU A 70 13.06 2.57 13.38
C LEU A 70 13.55 2.13 14.76
N SER A 71 13.02 2.72 15.83
CA SER A 71 13.34 2.29 17.21
C SER A 71 12.95 0.83 17.48
N LYS A 72 11.94 0.34 16.76
CA LYS A 72 11.45 -1.06 16.83
C LYS A 72 12.15 -1.99 15.83
N ASN A 73 13.08 -1.48 15.03
CA ASN A 73 13.72 -2.18 13.91
C ASN A 73 12.71 -2.79 12.91
N LYS A 74 11.66 -2.04 12.55
CA LYS A 74 10.57 -2.52 11.69
C LYS A 74 10.33 -1.63 10.48
N LEU A 75 10.16 -2.25 9.32
CA LEU A 75 9.63 -1.64 8.11
C LEU A 75 8.17 -2.08 7.98
N TYR A 76 7.25 -1.13 8.03
CA TYR A 76 5.82 -1.40 7.98
C TYR A 76 5.30 -1.36 6.54
N TYR A 77 4.22 -2.09 6.30
CA TYR A 77 3.44 -1.99 5.07
C TYR A 77 1.96 -2.13 5.36
N ASN A 78 1.11 -1.49 4.54
CA ASN A 78 -0.34 -1.62 4.65
C ASN A 78 -1.06 -1.33 3.34
N ILE A 79 -2.33 -1.77 3.27
CA ILE A 79 -3.29 -1.27 2.28
C ILE A 79 -4.36 -0.50 3.04
N HIS A 80 -4.43 0.81 2.78
CA HIS A 80 -5.48 1.67 3.29
C HIS A 80 -6.63 1.80 2.29
N ALA A 81 -7.82 2.02 2.82
CA ALA A 81 -9.04 2.25 2.07
C ALA A 81 -9.81 3.42 2.70
N LEU A 82 -9.22 4.62 2.61
CA LEU A 82 -9.75 5.84 3.19
C LEU A 82 -10.94 6.34 2.37
N LYS A 83 -11.98 6.89 3.01
CA LYS A 83 -13.07 7.58 2.30
C LYS A 83 -13.73 6.78 1.15
N LEU A 84 -13.76 5.45 1.21
CA LEU A 84 -14.34 4.60 0.15
C LEU A 84 -15.76 5.00 -0.28
N ARG A 85 -16.57 5.53 0.64
CA ARG A 85 -17.95 5.97 0.37
C ARG A 85 -18.02 7.21 -0.52
N GLU A 86 -16.93 7.95 -0.63
CA GLU A 86 -16.77 9.15 -1.47
C GLU A 86 -16.31 8.78 -2.89
N LEU A 87 -16.03 7.50 -3.19
CA LEU A 87 -15.71 7.09 -4.55
C LEU A 87 -16.96 7.11 -5.45
N ASN A 88 -17.05 8.13 -6.30
CA ASN A 88 -18.29 8.50 -6.99
C ASN A 88 -18.77 7.47 -8.01
N ALA A 89 -17.85 6.71 -8.60
CA ALA A 89 -18.16 5.66 -9.58
C ALA A 89 -18.74 4.37 -8.97
N TYR A 90 -18.74 4.23 -7.64
CA TYR A 90 -19.08 2.96 -6.97
C TYR A 90 -20.09 3.13 -5.83
N LYS A 91 -20.82 2.05 -5.51
CA LYS A 91 -21.75 1.96 -4.37
C LYS A 91 -21.14 1.09 -3.28
N LEU A 92 -20.24 1.69 -2.50
CA LEU A 92 -19.42 0.97 -1.52
C LEU A 92 -19.91 1.13 -0.08
N LYS A 93 -19.83 0.04 0.69
CA LYS A 93 -19.86 0.04 2.16
C LYS A 93 -18.49 -0.38 2.65
N SER A 94 -17.84 0.48 3.44
CA SER A 94 -16.44 0.27 3.87
C SER A 94 -16.22 -1.06 4.61
N ARG A 95 -17.18 -1.48 5.45
CA ARG A 95 -17.09 -2.74 6.19
C ARG A 95 -17.18 -3.94 5.23
N ASP A 96 -18.22 -3.99 4.42
CA ASP A 96 -18.44 -5.06 3.44
C ASP A 96 -17.25 -5.20 2.47
N PHE A 97 -16.70 -4.07 2.00
CA PHE A 97 -15.50 -4.07 1.14
C PHE A 97 -14.28 -4.66 1.86
N ALA A 98 -14.03 -4.25 3.11
CA ALA A 98 -12.92 -4.76 3.90
C ALA A 98 -13.07 -6.26 4.22
N ASP A 99 -14.27 -6.70 4.59
CA ASP A 99 -14.54 -8.09 4.93
C ASP A 99 -14.37 -9.00 3.70
N GLU A 100 -14.87 -8.58 2.53
CA GLU A 100 -14.70 -9.34 1.29
C GLU A 100 -13.24 -9.32 0.78
N PHE A 101 -12.53 -8.19 0.91
CA PHE A 101 -11.09 -8.17 0.65
C PHE A 101 -10.36 -9.21 1.50
N ARG A 102 -10.61 -9.25 2.81
CA ARG A 102 -9.93 -10.15 3.74
C ARG A 102 -10.23 -11.62 3.44
N LYS A 103 -11.47 -11.92 3.07
CA LYS A 103 -11.88 -13.27 2.65
C LYS A 103 -11.07 -13.75 1.44
N GLN A 104 -10.87 -12.89 0.44
CA GLN A 104 -10.10 -13.23 -0.76
C GLN A 104 -8.59 -13.20 -0.51
N PHE A 105 -8.12 -12.30 0.36
CA PHE A 105 -6.73 -12.18 0.77
C PHE A 105 -6.24 -13.37 1.58
N LYS A 106 -7.14 -14.12 2.24
CA LYS A 106 -6.78 -15.25 3.12
C LYS A 106 -5.85 -16.28 2.45
N GLN A 107 -6.02 -16.54 1.15
CA GLN A 107 -5.17 -17.47 0.40
C GLN A 107 -3.74 -16.96 0.13
N PHE A 108 -3.52 -15.66 0.31
CA PHE A 108 -2.22 -15.00 0.12
C PHE A 108 -1.55 -14.66 1.45
N GLU A 109 -2.26 -14.76 2.58
CA GLU A 109 -1.82 -14.26 3.90
C GLU A 109 -0.42 -14.77 4.30
N ASP A 110 -0.12 -16.05 4.05
CA ASP A 110 1.17 -16.68 4.38
C ASP A 110 2.36 -16.10 3.60
N GLN A 111 2.11 -15.36 2.52
CA GLN A 111 3.14 -14.68 1.71
C GLN A 111 3.49 -13.28 2.26
N TRP A 112 2.79 -12.82 3.30
CA TRP A 112 2.92 -11.48 3.86
C TRP A 112 3.43 -11.54 5.32
N PRO A 113 4.72 -11.21 5.55
CA PRO A 113 5.34 -11.36 6.88
C PRO A 113 4.68 -10.54 7.98
N ASN A 114 4.32 -11.19 9.10
CA ASN A 114 3.70 -10.54 10.26
C ASN A 114 2.45 -9.73 9.91
N VAL A 115 1.73 -10.10 8.85
CA VAL A 115 0.49 -9.44 8.47
C VAL A 115 -0.62 -9.72 9.48
N SER A 116 -1.48 -8.73 9.67
CA SER A 116 -2.76 -8.85 10.33
C SER A 116 -3.84 -8.18 9.48
N THR A 117 -5.05 -8.72 9.56
CA THR A 117 -6.25 -8.13 8.99
C THR A 117 -7.23 -7.67 10.06
N ALA A 118 -6.86 -7.79 11.34
CA ALA A 118 -7.71 -7.46 12.49
C ALA A 118 -7.76 -5.93 12.76
N PHE A 119 -8.08 -5.16 11.73
CA PHE A 119 -8.15 -3.70 11.77
C PHE A 119 -9.55 -3.19 11.44
N GLY A 120 -9.76 -1.89 11.65
CA GLY A 120 -10.97 -1.21 11.17
C GLY A 120 -11.09 -1.22 9.64
N PRO A 121 -12.25 -0.84 9.07
CA PRO A 121 -12.52 -0.92 7.63
C PRO A 121 -11.67 0.03 6.77
N LEU A 122 -10.89 0.92 7.39
CA LEU A 122 -9.98 1.85 6.71
C LEU A 122 -8.58 1.25 6.46
N THR A 123 -8.30 0.08 7.03
CA THR A 123 -7.06 -0.67 6.85
C THR A 123 -7.41 -2.10 6.48
N LEU A 124 -7.19 -2.46 5.22
CA LEU A 124 -7.53 -3.77 4.70
C LEU A 124 -6.59 -4.84 5.27
N MET A 125 -5.31 -4.50 5.35
CA MET A 125 -4.23 -5.29 5.95
C MET A 125 -3.08 -4.36 6.39
N GLU A 126 -2.33 -4.79 7.40
CA GLU A 126 -1.07 -4.17 7.81
C GLU A 126 -0.12 -5.24 8.35
N GLY A 127 1.17 -5.10 8.06
CA GLY A 127 2.21 -5.99 8.55
C GLY A 127 3.56 -5.28 8.61
N TRP A 128 4.61 -6.05 8.90
CA TRP A 128 5.95 -5.51 9.01
C TRP A 128 7.02 -6.58 8.77
N VAL A 129 8.21 -6.13 8.34
CA VAL A 129 9.44 -6.94 8.31
C VAL A 129 10.49 -6.31 9.20
N SER A 130 11.39 -7.12 9.76
CA SER A 130 12.55 -6.60 10.48
C SER A 130 13.45 -5.84 9.49
N ILE A 131 13.91 -4.65 9.86
CA ILE A 131 14.83 -3.88 9.01
C ILE A 131 16.18 -4.61 8.95
N ASP A 132 16.62 -4.91 7.75
CA ASP A 132 17.99 -5.27 7.44
C ASP A 132 18.69 -4.04 6.86
N GLY A 133 19.54 -3.39 7.65
CA GLY A 133 20.24 -2.17 7.24
C GLY A 133 21.11 -2.34 5.99
N SER A 134 21.52 -3.56 5.65
CA SER A 134 22.29 -3.86 4.44
C SER A 134 21.43 -4.10 3.20
N ASN A 135 20.13 -4.37 3.40
CA ASN A 135 19.23 -4.86 2.36
C ASN A 135 17.87 -4.13 2.29
N LEU A 136 17.72 -3.04 3.03
CA LEU A 136 16.45 -2.31 3.19
C LEU A 136 15.85 -1.86 1.84
N GLU A 137 16.69 -1.49 0.88
CA GLU A 137 16.25 -1.16 -0.49
C GLU A 137 15.48 -2.33 -1.14
N ASN A 138 16.06 -3.53 -1.11
CA ASN A 138 15.43 -4.72 -1.66
C ASN A 138 14.20 -5.14 -0.84
N GLN A 139 14.20 -4.92 0.48
CA GLN A 139 13.01 -5.17 1.30
C GLN A 139 11.82 -4.30 0.87
N ILE A 140 12.06 -3.01 0.60
CA ILE A 140 11.03 -2.09 0.08
C ILE A 140 10.57 -2.54 -1.30
N GLN A 141 11.49 -2.93 -2.18
CA GLN A 141 11.16 -3.39 -3.53
C GLN A 141 10.32 -4.68 -3.51
N ASN A 142 10.70 -5.66 -2.70
CA ASN A 142 9.98 -6.93 -2.58
C ASN A 142 8.55 -6.72 -2.07
N LEU A 143 8.36 -5.87 -1.04
CA LEU A 143 7.04 -5.53 -0.54
C LEU A 143 6.17 -4.82 -1.61
N ALA A 144 6.77 -3.92 -2.39
CA ALA A 144 6.09 -3.28 -3.51
C ALA A 144 5.68 -4.28 -4.59
N GLN A 145 6.55 -5.24 -4.92
CA GLN A 145 6.27 -6.28 -5.92
C GLN A 145 5.21 -7.27 -5.43
N HIS A 146 5.16 -7.60 -4.14
CA HIS A 146 4.12 -8.48 -3.59
C HIS A 146 2.70 -7.93 -3.82
N LEU A 147 2.52 -6.61 -3.88
CA LEU A 147 1.23 -6.00 -4.23
C LEU A 147 0.71 -6.48 -5.60
N LEU A 148 1.60 -6.72 -6.56
CA LEU A 148 1.23 -7.16 -7.91
C LEU A 148 0.52 -8.51 -7.92
N ASN A 149 0.67 -9.31 -6.85
CA ASN A 149 0.03 -10.60 -6.70
C ASN A 149 -1.38 -10.51 -6.12
N ILE A 150 -1.79 -9.36 -5.56
CA ILE A 150 -3.08 -9.21 -4.87
C ILE A 150 -3.89 -7.98 -5.31
N ASP A 151 -3.33 -7.12 -6.17
CA ASP A 151 -4.01 -5.90 -6.65
C ASP A 151 -5.34 -6.21 -7.35
N PHE A 152 -5.43 -7.36 -8.02
CA PHE A 152 -6.64 -7.83 -8.68
C PHE A 152 -7.83 -8.02 -7.72
N ILE A 153 -7.59 -8.26 -6.42
CA ILE A 153 -8.65 -8.38 -5.41
C ILE A 153 -9.38 -7.04 -5.29
N ILE A 154 -8.64 -5.93 -5.24
CA ILE A 154 -9.19 -4.58 -5.16
C ILE A 154 -9.98 -4.28 -6.43
N ASP A 155 -9.41 -4.55 -7.60
CA ASP A 155 -10.08 -4.31 -8.89
C ASP A 155 -11.38 -5.10 -9.01
N GLY A 156 -11.36 -6.39 -8.65
CA GLY A 156 -12.55 -7.22 -8.69
C GLY A 156 -13.64 -6.77 -7.73
N LEU A 157 -13.28 -6.23 -6.55
CA LEU A 157 -14.23 -5.66 -5.61
C LEU A 157 -14.87 -4.37 -6.12
N LEU A 158 -14.06 -3.47 -6.69
CA LEU A 158 -14.53 -2.22 -7.27
C LEU A 158 -15.45 -2.50 -8.46
N GLU A 159 -15.10 -3.41 -9.37
CA GLU A 159 -15.92 -3.74 -10.53
C GLU A 159 -17.30 -4.28 -10.13
N ARG A 160 -17.38 -5.11 -9.07
CA ARG A 160 -18.68 -5.59 -8.53
C ARG A 160 -19.53 -4.49 -7.91
N ALA A 161 -18.91 -3.38 -7.50
CA ALA A 161 -19.58 -2.26 -6.84
C ALA A 161 -19.85 -1.08 -7.78
N LYS A 162 -19.53 -1.22 -9.06
CA LYS A 162 -19.72 -0.17 -10.07
C LYS A 162 -21.20 0.17 -10.23
N LYS A 163 -21.49 1.46 -10.39
CA LYS A 163 -22.85 1.96 -10.61
C LYS A 163 -23.33 1.75 -12.04
#